data_AF-A0A5E4JSD8-F1
#
_entry.id   AF-A0A5E4JSD8-F1
#
_cell.length_a   1.000
_cell.length_b   1.000
_cell.length_c   1.000
_cell.angle_alpha   90.00
_cell.angle_beta   90.00
_cell.angle_gamma   90.00
#
_symmetry.space_group_name_H-M   'P 1'
#
loop_
_entity.id
_entity.type
_entity.pdbx_description
1 polymer ?
#
loop_
_entity_poly.entity_id
_entity_poly.type
_entity_poly.pdbx_seq_one_letter_code
_entity_poly.pdbx_strand_id
1 'polypeptide(L)' 'METELKIILDKLIEFGEDREELWYWLDIFPDLEKKEQIKIFNLFKEEQKKLSVV' A
#
# COMPACT_ATOMS: atom_id res chain seq x y z
N MET A 1 8.88 -3.43 6.37
CA MET A 1 8.23 -2.36 5.56
C MET A 1 7.78 -2.84 4.19
N GLU A 2 8.64 -3.21 3.24
CA GLU A 2 8.19 -3.62 1.89
C GLU A 2 7.24 -4.84 1.92
N THR A 3 7.60 -5.90 2.65
CA THR A 3 6.72 -7.07 2.86
C THR A 3 5.40 -6.70 3.52
N GLU A 4 5.41 -5.76 4.47
CA GLU A 4 4.19 -5.28 5.12
C GLU A 4 3.32 -4.46 4.16
N LEU A 5 3.95 -3.62 3.33
CA LEU A 5 3.26 -2.86 2.28
C LEU A 5 2.58 -3.84 1.32
N LYS A 6 3.27 -4.87 0.84
CA LYS A 6 2.68 -5.89 -0.03
C LYS A 6 1.42 -6.51 0.59
N ILE A 7 1.44 -6.86 1.88
CA ILE A 7 0.26 -7.40 2.58
C ILE A 7 -0.89 -6.38 2.62
N ILE A 8 -0.57 -5.10 2.81
CA ILE A 8 -1.57 -4.04 2.81
C ILE A 8 -2.23 -3.93 1.44
N LEU A 9 -1.41 -3.86 0.39
CA LEU A 9 -1.85 -3.74 -1.00
C LEU A 9 -2.65 -4.95 -1.47
N ASP A 10 -2.21 -6.17 -1.15
CA ASP A 10 -2.93 -7.40 -1.49
C ASP A 10 -4.36 -7.38 -0.90
N LYS A 11 -4.54 -6.88 0.32
CA LYS A 11 -5.87 -6.69 0.94
C LYS A 11 -6.69 -5.60 0.25
N LEU A 12 -6.08 -4.48 -0.14
CA LEU A 12 -6.77 -3.43 -0.90
C LEU A 12 -7.30 -3.98 -2.23
N ILE A 13 -6.52 -4.82 -2.91
CA ILE A 13 -6.93 -5.50 -4.15
C ILE A 13 -8.13 -6.45 -3.88
N GLU A 14 -8.14 -7.15 -2.75
CA GLU A 14 -9.30 -7.98 -2.34
C GLU A 14 -10.58 -7.15 -2.14
N PHE A 15 -10.45 -5.87 -1.75
CA PHE A 15 -11.56 -4.92 -1.65
C PHE A 15 -11.95 -4.27 -2.98
N GLY A 16 -11.28 -4.61 -4.08
CA GLY A 16 -11.60 -4.14 -5.43
C GLY A 16 -10.77 -2.96 -5.93
N GLU A 17 -9.72 -2.56 -5.21
CA GLU A 17 -8.77 -1.54 -5.67
C GLU A 17 -7.95 -2.03 -6.88
N ASP A 18 -7.45 -1.09 -7.69
CA ASP A 18 -6.71 -1.40 -8.92
C ASP A 18 -5.36 -2.08 -8.64
N ARG A 19 -5.24 -3.35 -9.06
CA ARG A 19 -4.01 -4.13 -8.90
C ARG A 19 -2.81 -3.49 -9.60
N GLU A 20 -2.98 -2.99 -10.82
CA GLU A 20 -1.85 -2.47 -11.60
C GLU A 20 -1.27 -1.23 -10.94
N GLU A 21 -2.14 -0.33 -10.47
CA GLU A 21 -1.72 0.86 -9.74
C GLU A 21 -1.01 0.50 -8.43
N LEU A 22 -1.59 -0.40 -7.63
CA LEU A 22 -1.00 -0.77 -6.35
C LEU A 22 0.33 -1.50 -6.51
N TRP A 23 0.48 -2.34 -7.54
CA TRP A 23 1.76 -2.99 -7.82
C TRP A 23 2.82 -2.04 -8.35
N TYR A 24 2.46 -1.00 -9.11
CA TYR A 24 3.40 0.07 -9.46
C TYR A 24 3.97 0.73 -8.20
N TRP A 25 3.13 1.02 -7.20
CA TRP A 25 3.59 1.59 -5.94
C TRP A 25 4.52 0.65 -5.17
N LEU A 26 4.27 -0.66 -5.22
CA LEU A 26 5.16 -1.66 -4.60
C LEU A 26 6.53 -1.73 -5.31
N ASP A 27 6.53 -1.66 -6.65
CA ASP A 27 7.73 -1.75 -7.49
C ASP A 27 8.69 -0.58 -7.23
N ILE A 28 8.18 0.65 -7.15
CA ILE A 28 9.01 1.84 -6.91
C ILE A 28 9.36 2.06 -5.43
N PHE A 29 8.64 1.42 -4.50
CA PHE A 29 8.81 1.62 -3.05
C PHE A 29 10.25 1.51 -2.53
N PRO A 30 11.05 0.49 -2.89
CA PRO A 30 12.42 0.36 -2.42
C PRO A 30 13.34 1.50 -2.88
N ASP A 31 13.03 2.14 -4.01
CA ASP A 31 13.82 3.23 -4.60
C ASP A 31 13.49 4.62 -3.99
N LEU A 32 12.38 4.72 -3.26
CA LEU A 32 11.96 5.98 -2.62
C LEU A 32 12.84 6.35 -1.43
N GLU A 33 12.91 7.64 -1.12
CA GLU A 33 13.52 8.10 0.12
C GLU A 33 12.78 7.56 1.35
N LYS A 34 13.49 7.31 2.45
CA LYS A 34 12.89 6.78 3.69
C LYS A 34 11.66 7.58 4.17
N LYS A 35 11.68 8.90 4.02
CA LYS A 35 10.55 9.77 4.41
C LYS A 35 9.32 9.49 3.55
N GLU A 36 9.51 9.27 2.25
CA GLU A 36 8.44 8.97 1.30
C GLU A 36 7.91 7.55 1.51
N GLN A 37 8.80 6.58 1.75
CA GLN A 37 8.42 5.21 2.12
C GLN A 37 7.48 5.22 3.34
N ILE A 38 7.82 5.97 4.40
CA ILE A 38 6.97 6.09 5.60
C ILE A 38 5.62 6.74 5.26
N LYS A 39 5.62 7.79 4.43
CA LYS A 39 4.39 8.49 4.03
C LYS A 39 3.45 7.56 3.25
N ILE A 40 3.97 6.87 2.24
CA ILE A 40 3.21 5.93 1.41
C ILE A 40 2.70 4.76 2.24
N PHE A 41 3.55 4.20 3.10
CA PHE A 41 3.16 3.10 3.97
C PHE A 41 2.00 3.50 4.89
N ASN A 42 2.07 4.68 5.52
CA ASN A 42 0.99 5.17 6.36
C ASN A 42 -0.29 5.46 5.58
N LEU A 43 -0.18 6.00 4.36
CA LEU A 43 -1.32 6.26 3.49
C LEU A 43 -2.09 4.97 3.17
N PHE A 44 -1.42 3.94 2.66
CA PHE A 44 -2.10 2.67 2.34
C PHE A 44 -2.62 1.95 3.59
N LYS A 45 -1.93 2.10 4.73
CA LYS A 45 -2.40 1.57 6.01
C LYS A 45 -3.69 2.25 6.47
N GLU A 46 -3.85 3.55 6.23
CA GLU A 46 -5.08 4.29 6.52
C GLU A 46 -6.22 3.89 5.57
N GLU A 47 -5.95 3.77 4.28
CA GLU A 47 -6.95 3.31 3.30
C GLU A 47 -7.47 1.91 3.64
N GLN A 48 -6.57 0.98 3.97
CA GLN A 48 -6.97 -0.37 4.41
C GLN A 48 -7.89 -0.33 5.64
N LYS A 49 -7.60 0.56 6.61
CA LYS A 49 -8.44 0.70 7.80
C LYS A 49 -9.83 1.21 7.46
N LYS A 50 -9.96 2.16 6.53
CA LYS A 50 -11.27 2.68 6.09
C LYS A 50 -12.13 1.58 5.48
N LEU A 51 -11.55 0.74 4.64
CA LEU A 51 -12.25 -0.37 3.98
C LEU A 51 -12.62 -1.51 4.95
N SER A 52 -11.85 -1.71 6.02
CA SER A 52 -12.13 -2.74 7.03
C SER A 52 -13.24 -2.38 8.03
N VAL A 53 -13.77 -1.15 7.99
CA VAL A 53 -14.83 -0.65 8.87
C VAL A 53 -16.23 -0.76 8.22
N VAL A 54 -16.28 -1.16 6.94
CA VAL A 54 -17.50 -1.45 6.18
C VAL A 54 -17.83 -2.94 6.28
#